data_AF-A0A7X9F5J7-F1
#
_entry.id   AF-A0A7X9F5J7-F1
#
_cell.length_a   1.000
_cell.length_b   1.000
_cell.length_c   1.000
_cell.angle_alpha   90.00
_cell.angle_beta   90.00
_cell.angle_gamma   90.00
#
_symmetry.space_group_name_H-M   'P 1'
#
loop_
_entity.id
_entity.type
_entity.pdbx_description
1 polymer ?
#
loop_
_entity_poly.entity_id
_entity_poly.type
_entity_poly.pdbx_seq_one_letter_code
_entity_poly.pdbx_strand_id
1 'polypeptide(L)' 'MKAIYEITSVETGTVLLKKRKIAKALRRWLRENGRVYSCKLCVSRKGRGDN' A
#
# COMPACT_ATOMS: atom_id res chain seq x y z
N MET A 1 -5.76 -14.60 3.93
CA MET A 1 -6.02 -13.36 3.14
C MET A 1 -4.72 -12.63 2.88
N LYS A 2 -4.36 -12.36 1.61
CA LYS A 2 -3.17 -11.56 1.29
C LYS A 2 -3.57 -10.09 1.18
N ALA A 3 -3.27 -9.32 2.22
CA ALA A 3 -3.39 -7.86 2.16
C ALA A 3 -2.34 -7.33 1.19
N ILE A 4 -2.77 -6.60 0.16
CA ILE A 4 -1.88 -5.94 -0.79
C ILE A 4 -1.84 -4.46 -0.41
N TYR A 5 -0.63 -3.96 -0.17
CA TYR A 5 -0.37 -2.56 0.11
C TYR A 5 -0.02 -1.89 -1.21
N GLU A 6 -0.88 -1.01 -1.68
CA GLU A 6 -0.62 -0.15 -2.82
C GLU A 6 -0.07 1.17 -2.30
N ILE A 7 1.14 1.51 -2.71
CA ILE A 7 1.79 2.78 -2.37
C ILE A 7 2.08 3.49 -3.68
N THR A 8 1.47 4.66 -3.87
CA THR A 8 1.65 5.50 -5.05
C THR A 8 2.39 6.76 -4.64
N SER A 9 3.53 7.01 -5.28
CA SER A 9 4.36 8.20 -5.10
C SER A 9 4.74 8.76 -6.46
N VAL A 10 4.90 10.07 -6.56
CA VAL A 10 5.33 10.72 -7.82
C VAL A 10 6.68 10.18 -8.31
N GLU A 11 7.60 9.89 -7.39
CA GLU A 11 8.95 9.46 -7.76
C GLU A 11 9.12 7.95 -7.96
N THR A 12 8.25 7.12 -7.40
CA THR A 12 8.38 5.65 -7.45
C THR A 12 7.28 5.01 -8.30
N GLY A 13 6.30 5.79 -8.74
CA GLY A 13 5.08 5.28 -9.36
C GLY A 13 4.21 4.50 -8.36
N THR A 14 3.42 3.57 -8.87
CA THR A 14 2.53 2.72 -8.06
C THR A 14 3.22 1.38 -7.77
N VAL A 15 3.47 1.11 -6.49
CA VAL A 15 4.11 -0.11 -6.00
C VAL A 15 3.12 -0.97 -5.24
N LEU A 16 2.93 -2.22 -5.68
CA LEU A 16 2.06 -3.21 -5.05
C LEU A 16 2.88 -4.18 -4.18
N LEU A 17 2.74 -4.09 -2.87
CA LEU A 17 3.48 -4.89 -1.91
C LEU A 17 2.58 -5.90 -1.21
N LYS A 18 2.93 -7.19 -1.30
CA LYS A 18 2.24 -8.27 -0.56
C LYS A 18 2.72 -8.42 0.89
N LYS A 19 3.91 -7.89 1.22
CA LYS A 19 4.53 -8.01 2.55
C LYS A 19 4.42 -6.71 3.36
N ARG A 20 3.80 -6.79 4.54
CA ARG A 20 3.62 -5.65 5.47
C ARG A 20 4.94 -5.00 5.89
N LYS A 21 5.99 -5.78 6.14
CA LYS A 21 7.31 -5.25 6.57
C LYS A 21 7.92 -4.33 5.51
N ILE A 22 7.86 -4.74 4.24
CA ILE A 22 8.35 -3.92 3.12
C ILE A 22 7.50 -2.66 2.96
N ALA A 23 6.17 -2.79 3.06
CA ALA A 23 5.28 -1.63 3.00
C ALA A 23 5.48 -0.63 4.16
N LYS A 24 5.91 -1.09 5.34
CA LYS A 24 6.30 -0.19 6.45
C LYS A 24 7.64 0.49 6.17
N ALA A 25 8.64 -0.25 5.68
CA ALA A 25 9.94 0.30 5.34
C ALA A 25 9.82 1.38 4.25
N LEU A 26 9.08 1.10 3.17
CA LEU A 26 8.87 2.06 2.08
C LEU A 26 8.17 3.33 2.57
N ARG A 27 7.15 3.21 3.42
CA ARG A 27 6.47 4.37 4.03
C ARG A 27 7.36 5.18 4.96
N ARG A 28 8.30 4.53 5.65
CA ARG A 28 9.26 5.22 6.52
C ARG A 28 10.26 6.01 5.67
N TRP A 29 10.84 5.35 4.67
CA TRP A 29 11.77 5.97 3.73
C TRP A 29 11.13 7.16 2.99
N LEU A 30 9.89 7.02 2.51
CA LEU A 30 9.17 8.12 1.85
C LEU A 30 8.96 9.32 2.77
N ARG A 31 8.70 9.10 4.08
CA ARG A 31 8.60 10.18 5.07
C ARG A 31 9.94 10.85 5.36
N GLU A 32 10.99 10.05 5.51
CA GLU A 32 12.35 10.57 5.75
C GLU A 32 12.85 11.42 4.58
N ASN A 33 12.42 11.11 3.36
CA ASN A 33 12.73 11.90 2.17
C ASN A 33 11.76 13.07 1.94
N GLY A 34 10.78 13.31 2.82
CA GLY A 34 9.78 14.38 2.67
C GLY A 34 8.85 14.20 1.46
N ARG A 35 8.73 12.98 0.94
CA ARG A 35 7.96 12.68 -0.28
C ARG A 35 6.51 12.40 0.07
N VAL A 36 5.60 13.08 -0.62
CA VAL A 36 4.15 12.82 -0.51
C VAL A 36 3.83 11.49 -1.18
N TYR A 37 3.10 10.62 -0.47
CA TYR A 37 2.66 9.34 -0.99
C TYR A 37 1.22 9.04 -0.57
N SER A 38 0.50 8.33 -1.44
CA SER A 38 -0.82 7.79 -1.15
C SER A 38 -0.69 6.30 -0.86
N CYS A 39 -1.31 5.82 0.22
CA CYS A 39 -1.29 4.42 0.60
C CYS A 39 -2.71 3.86 0.63
N LYS A 40 -3.03 2.94 -0.28
CA LYS A 40 -4.27 2.17 -0.25
C LYS A 40 -4.00 0.76 0.24
N LEU A 41 -4.70 0.36 1.30
CA LEU A 41 -4.74 -1.03 1.72
C LEU A 41 -5.81 -1.74 0.90
N CYS A 42 -5.39 -2.42 -0.17
CA CYS A 42 -6.27 -3.28 -0.94
C CYS A 42 -6.45 -4.60 -0.19
N VAL A 43 -7.51 -4.67 0.61
CA VAL A 43 -8.10 -5.95 1.02
C VAL A 43 -9.13 -6.33 -0.03
N SER A 44 -8.89 -7.41 -0.76
CA SER A 44 -9.91 -7.98 -1.64
C SER A 44 -11.06 -8.49 -0.75
N ARG A 45 -12.09 -7.67 -0.55
CA ARG A 45 -13.35 -8.10 0.05
C ARG A 45 -14.05 -8.96 -1.00
N LYS A 46 -14.09 -10.28 -0.79
CA LYS A 46 -15.12 -11.12 -1.43
C LYS A 46 -16.46 -10.50 -1.04
N GLY A 47 -17.29 -10.16 -2.03
CA GLY A 47 -18.58 -9.53 -1.82
C GLY A 47 -19.36 -10.22 -0.71
N ARG A 48 -19.83 -9.44 0.24
CA ARG A 48 -20.90 -9.86 1.14
C ARG A 48 -22.13 -9.96 0.22
N GLY A 49 -22.58 -11.17 -0.07
CA GLY A 49 -23.90 -11.36 -0.65
C GLY A 49 -24.92 -10.87 0.35
N ASP A 50 -25.67 -9.84 -0.03
CA ASP A 50 -26.96 -9.53 0.56
C ASP A 50 -27.83 -10.78 0.42
N ASN A 51 -28.33 -11.28 1.55
CA ASN A 51 -29.40 -12.28 1.59
C ASN A 51 -30.66 -11.59 2.11
#